data_AF-A0A9W9LHC9-F1
#
_entry.id   AF-A0A9W9LHC9-F1
#
_cell.length_a   1.000
_cell.length_b   1.000
_cell.length_c   1.000
_cell.angle_alpha   90.00
_cell.angle_beta   90.00
_cell.angle_gamma   90.00
#
_symmetry.space_group_name_H-M   'P 1'
#
loop_
_entity.id
_entity.type
_entity.pdbx_description
1 polymer ?
#
loop_
_entity_poly.entity_id
_entity_poly.type
_entity_poly.pdbx_seq_one_letter_code
_entity_poly.pdbx_strand_id
1 'polypeptide(L)'
;MPLQPLSAETAVSKLIDASKLIEQRPGLKPQEESRVVEAFNLLANGLPAQRSNGAKQRAVYLDFLQRVNNVLGRDKLVLCAATLGPSNVARMRDRTRVELPHAMKTRANEFPASVLRSLGDIFFARFFPQRHVNMPDCFDENATVTTTGDVYELDIEDVEAIVKSKEHVRGKAWLTDTYANTSSFITIPISDELTRRLIIQRRRLM
;
A
#
# COMPACT_ATOMS: atom_id res chain seq x y z
N MET A 1 42.54 9.05 1.01
CA MET A 1 41.63 9.05 2.17
C MET A 1 40.77 7.80 2.12
N PRO A 2 40.78 6.94 3.16
CA PRO A 2 39.93 5.75 3.18
C PRO A 2 38.48 6.16 3.49
N LEU A 3 37.52 5.72 2.65
CA LEU A 3 36.09 5.85 2.94
C LEU A 3 35.77 5.04 4.20
N GLN A 4 35.48 5.73 5.31
CA GLN A 4 34.92 5.06 6.49
C GLN A 4 33.62 4.36 6.09
N PRO A 5 33.45 3.08 6.42
CA PRO A 5 32.21 2.37 6.15
C PRO A 5 31.08 3.11 6.87
N LEU A 6 30.02 3.47 6.14
CA LEU A 6 28.82 4.09 6.69
C LEU A 6 28.31 3.22 7.84
N SER A 7 28.52 3.68 9.09
CA SER A 7 27.93 3.05 10.26
C SER A 7 26.41 3.23 10.22
N ALA A 8 25.66 2.27 10.77
CA ALA A 8 24.20 2.34 10.84
C ALA A 8 23.74 3.65 11.51
N GLU A 9 24.41 4.07 12.58
CA GLU A 9 24.13 5.33 13.29
C GLU A 9 24.29 6.57 12.41
N THR A 10 25.37 6.65 11.62
CA THR A 10 25.61 7.78 10.71
C THR A 10 24.57 7.82 9.60
N ALA A 11 24.12 6.65 9.13
CA ALA A 11 23.04 6.56 8.16
C ALA A 11 21.68 6.98 8.75
N VAL A 12 21.40 6.61 10.01
CA VAL A 12 20.19 7.06 10.73
C VAL A 12 20.17 8.57 10.89
N SER A 13 21.28 9.21 11.30
CA SER A 13 21.32 10.67 11.42
C SER A 13 21.06 11.37 10.08
N LYS A 14 21.62 10.86 8.97
CA LYS A 14 21.33 11.36 7.62
C LYS A 14 19.86 11.21 7.23
N LEU A 15 19.22 10.10 7.63
CA LEU A 15 17.80 9.88 7.39
C LEU A 15 16.93 10.85 8.19
N ILE A 16 17.31 11.15 9.44
CA ILE A 16 16.61 12.14 10.27
C ILE A 16 16.73 13.53 9.64
N ASP A 17 17.91 13.94 9.21
CA ASP A 17 18.09 15.26 8.56
C ASP A 17 17.30 15.35 7.26
N ALA A 18 17.32 14.29 6.43
CA ALA A 18 16.51 14.22 5.22
C ALA A 18 15.01 14.27 5.51
N SER A 19 14.54 13.61 6.56
CA SER A 19 13.13 13.63 6.95
C SER A 19 12.66 15.04 7.34
N LYS A 20 13.49 15.79 8.07
CA LYS A 20 13.21 17.20 8.40
C LYS A 20 13.14 18.07 7.16
N LEU A 21 14.04 17.86 6.20
CA LEU A 21 14.03 18.60 4.93
C LEU A 21 12.79 18.30 4.07
N ILE A 22 12.31 17.05 4.06
CA ILE A 22 11.08 16.67 3.35
C ILE A 22 9.86 17.33 4.02
N GLU A 23 9.83 17.35 5.35
CA GLU A 23 8.76 17.98 6.13
C GLU A 23 8.69 19.49 5.88
N GLN A 24 9.86 20.16 5.84
CA GLN A 24 9.94 21.61 5.58
C GLN A 24 9.65 22.00 4.12
N ARG A 25 9.80 21.07 3.16
CA ARG A 25 9.55 21.26 1.72
C ARG A 25 8.10 20.92 1.30
N PRO A 26 7.25 20.55 2.26
CA PRO A 26 6.19 19.53 2.13
C PRO A 26 6.21 18.66 0.84
N GLY A 27 7.30 17.93 0.59
CA GLY A 27 7.34 17.03 -0.57
C GLY A 27 8.72 16.52 -0.97
N LEU A 28 8.71 15.57 -1.91
CA LEU A 28 9.92 14.99 -2.51
C LEU A 28 10.37 15.82 -3.71
N LYS A 29 11.68 15.87 -3.95
CA LYS A 29 12.22 16.36 -5.22
C LYS A 29 11.89 15.38 -6.35
N PRO A 30 11.87 15.82 -7.62
CA PRO A 30 11.65 14.92 -8.76
C PRO A 30 12.60 13.71 -8.79
N GLN A 31 13.86 13.91 -8.40
CA GLN A 31 14.84 12.82 -8.31
C GLN A 31 14.56 11.85 -7.14
N GLU A 32 14.06 12.35 -6.01
CA GLU A 32 13.71 11.54 -4.85
C GLU A 32 12.44 10.74 -5.13
N GLU A 33 11.43 11.39 -5.72
CA GLU A 33 10.19 10.75 -6.17
C GLU A 33 10.46 9.64 -7.19
N SER A 34 11.29 9.89 -8.20
CA SER A 34 11.67 8.86 -9.18
C SER A 34 12.29 7.63 -8.53
N ARG A 35 13.14 7.80 -7.49
CA ARG A 35 13.71 6.67 -6.73
C ARG A 35 12.66 5.92 -5.91
N VAL A 36 11.71 6.63 -5.32
CA VAL A 36 10.59 6.03 -4.59
C VAL A 36 9.72 5.22 -5.55
N VAL A 37 9.37 5.78 -6.71
CA VAL A 37 8.63 5.07 -7.76
C VAL A 37 9.35 3.80 -8.21
N GLU A 38 10.66 3.86 -8.46
CA GLU A 38 11.45 2.68 -8.82
C GLU A 38 11.47 1.63 -7.70
N ALA A 39 11.64 2.04 -6.45
CA ALA A 39 11.65 1.16 -5.29
C ALA A 39 10.30 0.46 -5.10
N PHE A 40 9.19 1.19 -5.24
CA PHE A 40 7.84 0.66 -5.11
C PHE A 40 7.48 -0.25 -6.29
N ASN A 41 7.86 0.09 -7.51
CA ASN A 41 7.74 -0.80 -8.67
C ASN A 41 8.49 -2.12 -8.46
N LEU A 42 9.69 -2.06 -7.87
CA LEU A 42 10.49 -3.25 -7.55
C LEU A 42 9.82 -4.11 -6.48
N LEU A 43 9.20 -3.50 -5.48
CA LEU A 43 8.45 -4.22 -4.45
C LEU A 43 7.13 -4.80 -4.97
N ALA A 44 6.45 -4.13 -5.91
CA ALA A 44 5.18 -4.58 -6.48
C ALA A 44 5.34 -5.70 -7.52
N ASN A 45 6.31 -5.55 -8.43
CA ASN A 45 6.52 -6.49 -9.54
C ASN A 45 7.59 -7.55 -9.25
N GLY A 46 8.30 -7.42 -8.12
CA GLY A 46 9.41 -8.30 -7.77
C GLY A 46 10.64 -8.11 -8.65
N LEU A 47 11.56 -9.07 -8.59
CA LEU A 47 12.76 -9.09 -9.41
C LEU A 47 12.40 -9.36 -10.88
N PRO A 48 12.83 -8.52 -11.85
CA PRO A 48 12.61 -8.83 -13.25
C PRO A 48 13.34 -10.12 -13.62
N ALA A 49 12.63 -11.02 -14.30
CA ALA A 49 13.21 -12.21 -14.88
C ALA A 49 14.36 -11.79 -15.83
N GLN A 50 15.52 -12.43 -15.67
CA GLN A 50 16.71 -12.37 -16.52
C GLN A 50 17.74 -11.23 -16.26
N ARG A 51 18.90 -11.69 -15.76
CA ARG A 51 20.27 -11.42 -16.25
C ARG A 51 20.64 -10.00 -16.70
N SER A 52 20.08 -8.96 -16.10
CA SER A 52 20.61 -7.59 -16.23
C SER A 52 21.78 -7.38 -15.26
N ASN A 53 22.83 -6.71 -15.73
CA ASN A 53 23.91 -6.20 -14.88
C ASN A 53 23.27 -5.38 -13.73
N GLY A 54 23.37 -5.88 -12.50
CA GLY A 54 22.69 -5.29 -11.33
C GLY A 54 21.55 -6.11 -10.71
N ALA A 55 21.22 -7.30 -11.22
CA ALA A 55 20.20 -8.18 -10.61
C ALA A 55 20.49 -8.50 -9.13
N LYS A 56 21.76 -8.77 -8.79
CA LYS A 56 22.20 -8.97 -7.39
C LYS A 56 21.98 -7.72 -6.53
N GLN A 57 22.24 -6.55 -7.10
CA GLN A 57 22.08 -5.26 -6.43
C GLN A 57 20.60 -4.98 -6.12
N ARG A 58 19.73 -5.23 -7.08
CA ARG A 58 18.27 -5.09 -6.94
C ARG A 58 17.70 -6.11 -5.95
N ALA A 59 18.22 -7.34 -5.92
CA ALA A 59 17.80 -8.35 -4.94
C ALA A 59 18.16 -7.93 -3.51
N VAL A 60 19.39 -7.46 -3.31
CA VAL A 60 19.85 -6.90 -2.02
C VAL A 60 19.00 -5.70 -1.60
N TYR A 61 18.67 -4.82 -2.55
CA TYR A 61 17.83 -3.66 -2.29
C TYR A 61 16.40 -4.06 -1.93
N LEU A 62 15.82 -5.03 -2.64
CA LEU A 62 14.48 -5.55 -2.37
C LEU A 62 14.37 -6.18 -0.98
N ASP A 63 15.30 -7.05 -0.59
CA ASP A 63 15.34 -7.66 0.75
C ASP A 63 15.44 -6.58 1.83
N PHE A 64 16.28 -5.58 1.61
CA PHE A 64 16.38 -4.43 2.51
C PHE A 64 15.06 -3.64 2.64
N LEU A 65 14.40 -3.33 1.51
CA LEU A 65 13.14 -2.61 1.50
C LEU A 65 12.02 -3.39 2.21
N GLN A 66 11.93 -4.70 2.00
CA GLN A 66 10.96 -5.56 2.69
C GLN A 66 11.19 -5.55 4.21
N ARG A 67 12.45 -5.62 4.65
CA ARG A 67 12.79 -5.54 6.08
C ARG A 67 12.42 -4.20 6.68
N VAL A 68 12.70 -3.09 5.99
CA VAL A 68 12.30 -1.74 6.43
C VAL A 68 10.78 -1.66 6.58
N ASN A 69 10.03 -2.14 5.58
CA ASN A 69 8.57 -2.15 5.63
C ASN A 69 8.03 -2.95 6.83
N ASN A 70 8.61 -4.12 7.11
CA ASN A 70 8.19 -4.98 8.22
C ASN A 70 8.54 -4.40 9.61
N VAL A 71 9.67 -3.71 9.74
CA VAL A 71 10.15 -3.22 11.04
C VAL A 71 9.61 -1.84 11.39
N LEU A 72 9.49 -0.95 10.39
CA LEU A 72 9.24 0.48 10.57
C LEU A 72 7.95 0.97 9.92
N GLY A 73 7.45 0.27 8.89
CA GLY A 73 6.25 0.65 8.16
C GLY A 73 6.50 1.49 6.91
N ARG A 74 5.39 1.96 6.34
CA ARG A 74 5.27 2.54 5.00
C ARG A 74 5.93 3.90 4.84
N ASP A 75 5.81 4.75 5.86
CA ASP A 75 6.36 6.10 5.93
C ASP A 75 7.89 6.09 5.92
N LYS A 76 8.50 5.21 6.71
CA LYS A 76 9.96 5.06 6.79
C LYS A 76 10.52 4.33 5.57
N LEU A 77 9.72 3.49 4.91
CA LEU A 77 10.08 2.90 3.62
C LEU A 77 10.26 3.98 2.54
N VAL A 78 9.31 4.91 2.42
CA VAL A 78 9.41 6.05 1.48
C VAL A 78 10.67 6.87 1.77
N LEU A 79 10.95 7.16 3.03
CA LEU A 79 12.16 7.88 3.43
C LEU A 79 13.44 7.15 3.01
N CYS A 80 13.53 5.83 3.26
CA CYS A 80 14.67 5.02 2.87
C CYS A 80 14.86 4.97 1.35
N ALA A 81 13.75 4.85 0.60
CA ALA A 81 13.78 4.81 -0.86
C ALA A 81 14.22 6.15 -1.48
N ALA A 82 13.72 7.27 -0.94
CA ALA A 82 14.08 8.61 -1.42
C ALA A 82 15.57 8.94 -1.21
N THR A 83 16.13 8.52 -0.07
CA THR A 83 17.45 8.96 0.39
C THR A 83 18.59 8.01 0.05
N LEU A 84 18.43 6.69 0.29
CA LEU A 84 19.50 5.72 0.15
C LEU A 84 19.59 5.17 -1.28
N GLY A 85 18.46 4.75 -1.86
CA GLY A 85 18.43 4.14 -3.19
C GLY A 85 19.24 2.84 -3.32
N PRO A 86 19.15 2.14 -4.47
CA PRO A 86 19.70 0.80 -4.64
C PRO A 86 21.24 0.74 -4.58
N SER A 87 21.94 1.79 -5.02
CA SER A 87 23.41 1.81 -5.06
C SER A 87 24.06 1.98 -3.70
N ASN A 88 23.50 2.81 -2.82
CA ASN A 88 24.05 2.95 -1.49
C ASN A 88 23.74 1.70 -0.66
N VAL A 89 22.51 1.16 -0.75
CA VAL A 89 22.14 -0.06 -0.01
C VAL A 89 23.02 -1.25 -0.42
N ALA A 90 23.30 -1.44 -1.71
CA ALA A 90 24.17 -2.53 -2.12
C ALA A 90 25.64 -2.36 -1.73
N ARG A 91 26.10 -1.13 -1.49
CA ARG A 91 27.43 -0.85 -0.93
C ARG A 91 27.50 -1.08 0.58
N MET A 92 26.36 -1.13 1.28
CA MET A 92 26.33 -1.39 2.71
C MET A 92 26.69 -2.84 3.01
N ARG A 93 27.52 -3.04 4.05
CA ARG A 93 27.79 -4.38 4.58
C ARG A 93 26.49 -5.01 5.07
N ASP A 94 26.42 -6.33 5.01
CA ASP A 94 25.25 -7.09 5.43
C ASP A 94 24.81 -6.74 6.86
N ARG A 95 25.78 -6.71 7.79
CA ARG A 95 25.57 -6.25 9.16
C ARG A 95 24.88 -4.88 9.25
N THR A 96 25.33 -3.91 8.47
CA THR A 96 24.75 -2.55 8.47
C THR A 96 23.33 -2.56 7.89
N ARG A 97 23.05 -3.38 6.86
CA ARG A 97 21.69 -3.52 6.30
C ARG A 97 20.71 -4.11 7.31
N VAL A 98 21.18 -5.01 8.18
CA VAL A 98 20.37 -5.62 9.24
C VAL A 98 20.20 -4.69 10.45
N GLU A 99 21.26 -4.00 10.87
CA GLU A 99 21.24 -3.09 12.02
C GLU A 99 20.45 -1.80 11.74
N LEU A 100 20.48 -1.28 10.50
CA LEU A 100 19.90 0.02 10.17
C LEU A 100 18.39 0.12 10.49
N PRO A 101 17.50 -0.81 10.08
CA PRO A 101 16.09 -0.73 10.44
C PRO A 101 15.85 -0.75 11.95
N HIS A 102 16.67 -1.47 12.71
CA HIS A 102 16.58 -1.55 14.16
C HIS A 102 17.03 -0.24 14.82
N ALA A 103 18.14 0.34 14.34
CA ALA A 103 18.64 1.62 14.82
C ALA A 103 17.64 2.76 14.53
N MET A 104 17.00 2.75 13.35
CA MET A 104 15.90 3.67 13.03
C MET A 104 14.71 3.51 13.98
N LYS A 105 14.39 2.27 14.39
CA LYS A 105 13.27 2.00 15.30
C LYS A 105 13.54 2.54 16.69
N THR A 106 14.76 2.40 17.20
CA THR A 106 15.20 2.98 18.48
C THR A 106 15.03 4.50 18.50
N ARG A 107 15.29 5.16 17.36
CA ARG A 107 15.20 6.62 17.20
C ARG A 107 13.93 7.07 16.47
N ALA A 108 12.87 6.26 16.49
CA ALA A 108 11.64 6.52 15.74
C ALA A 108 10.99 7.87 16.08
N ASN A 109 11.10 8.30 17.33
CA ASN A 109 10.54 9.56 17.84
C ASN A 109 11.20 10.82 17.27
N GLU A 110 12.40 10.71 16.70
CA GLU A 110 13.12 11.85 16.10
C GLU A 110 12.69 12.13 14.66
N PHE A 111 11.92 11.23 14.05
CA PHE A 111 11.45 11.41 12.68
C PHE A 111 10.11 12.18 12.67
N PRO A 112 10.03 13.32 11.97
CA PRO A 112 8.74 13.95 11.69
C PRO A 112 7.87 12.97 10.88
N ALA A 113 6.60 12.88 11.27
CA ALA A 113 5.70 11.84 10.78
C ALA A 113 4.60 12.37 9.85
N SER A 114 4.36 13.69 9.76
CA SER A 114 3.13 14.17 9.13
C SER A 114 3.17 14.02 7.60
N VAL A 115 4.18 14.59 6.92
CA VAL A 115 4.29 14.55 5.46
C VAL A 115 4.71 13.15 5.00
N LEU A 116 5.64 12.52 5.70
CA LEU A 116 6.11 11.17 5.34
C LEU A 116 5.02 10.10 5.43
N ARG A 117 4.08 10.22 6.37
CA ARG A 117 2.95 9.30 6.47
C ARG A 117 1.99 9.47 5.28
N SER A 118 1.63 10.71 4.95
CA SER A 118 0.82 11.01 3.77
C SER A 118 1.46 10.52 2.47
N LEU A 119 2.77 10.74 2.30
CA LEU A 119 3.50 10.22 1.15
C LEU A 119 3.49 8.68 1.15
N GLY A 120 3.72 8.05 2.30
CA GLY A 120 3.58 6.60 2.48
C GLY A 120 2.25 6.08 1.97
N ASP A 121 1.14 6.68 2.41
CA ASP A 121 -0.20 6.27 2.02
C ASP A 121 -0.46 6.47 0.52
N ILE A 122 -0.03 7.60 -0.06
CA ILE A 122 -0.17 7.90 -1.49
C ILE A 122 0.61 6.89 -2.35
N PHE A 123 1.88 6.65 -2.04
CA PHE A 123 2.72 5.73 -2.80
C PHE A 123 2.26 4.28 -2.64
N PHE A 124 1.87 3.88 -1.43
CA PHE A 124 1.31 2.54 -1.24
C PHE A 124 0.00 2.38 -2.00
N ALA A 125 -0.95 3.31 -1.92
CA ALA A 125 -2.18 3.23 -2.69
C ALA A 125 -1.94 3.14 -4.21
N ARG A 126 -0.92 3.85 -4.71
CA ARG A 126 -0.56 3.88 -6.14
C ARG A 126 0.07 2.58 -6.64
N PHE A 127 0.99 1.97 -5.89
CA PHE A 127 1.79 0.82 -6.35
C PHE A 127 1.34 -0.52 -5.77
N PHE A 128 0.73 -0.47 -4.59
CA PHE A 128 0.05 -1.58 -3.95
C PHE A 128 -1.41 -1.18 -3.79
N PRO A 129 -2.20 -1.17 -4.88
CA PRO A 129 -3.64 -1.10 -4.74
C PRO A 129 -4.07 -2.35 -3.97
N GLN A 130 -4.04 -2.26 -2.63
CA GLN A 130 -4.57 -3.27 -1.76
C GLN A 130 -6.07 -3.22 -2.00
N ARG A 131 -6.57 -4.20 -2.77
CA ARG A 131 -7.78 -4.92 -2.35
C ARG A 131 -7.66 -5.06 -0.83
N HIS A 132 -8.50 -4.35 -0.09
CA HIS A 132 -8.44 -4.32 1.37
C HIS A 132 -8.77 -5.73 1.90
N VAL A 133 -7.76 -6.60 1.97
CA VAL A 133 -7.81 -7.84 2.73
C VAL A 133 -7.46 -7.44 4.16
N ASN A 134 -8.50 -7.16 4.94
CA ASN A 134 -8.38 -7.13 6.39
C ASN A 134 -7.95 -8.52 6.88
N MET A 135 -7.06 -8.58 7.86
CA MET A 135 -6.89 -9.74 8.73
C MET A 135 -6.36 -9.28 10.09
N PRO A 136 -6.60 -9.98 11.21
CA PRO A 136 -7.61 -11.02 11.45
C PRO A 136 -8.54 -10.63 12.62
N ASP A 137 -9.83 -10.87 12.47
CA ASP A 137 -10.54 -11.64 13.48
C ASP A 137 -11.37 -12.66 12.72
N CYS A 138 -11.24 -13.89 13.18
CA CYS A 138 -11.65 -15.16 12.59
C CYS A 138 -12.98 -15.06 11.84
N PHE A 139 -13.06 -15.52 10.58
CA PHE A 139 -14.12 -16.37 9.99
C PHE A 139 -13.86 -16.54 8.48
N ASP A 140 -14.29 -17.69 7.97
CA ASP A 140 -13.74 -18.44 6.84
C ASP A 140 -13.65 -17.75 5.45
N GLU A 141 -12.51 -18.07 4.80
CA GLU A 141 -12.27 -18.47 3.41
C GLU A 141 -13.13 -17.92 2.25
N ASN A 142 -12.43 -17.29 1.30
CA ASN A 142 -12.73 -17.22 -0.14
C ASN A 142 -14.05 -16.55 -0.57
N ALA A 143 -14.04 -15.22 -0.63
CA ALA A 143 -14.81 -14.51 -1.63
C ALA A 143 -14.01 -13.34 -2.21
N THR A 144 -13.19 -13.62 -3.22
CA THR A 144 -13.09 -12.65 -4.31
C THR A 144 -14.51 -12.37 -4.78
N VAL A 145 -15.00 -11.13 -4.65
CA VAL A 145 -16.24 -10.70 -5.32
C VAL A 145 -15.93 -10.61 -6.81
N THR A 146 -15.76 -11.76 -7.42
CA THR A 146 -16.21 -12.02 -8.76
C THR A 146 -17.72 -11.87 -8.66
N THR A 147 -18.30 -10.83 -9.27
CA THR A 147 -19.74 -10.76 -9.48
C THR A 147 -20.12 -11.84 -10.49
N THR A 148 -20.07 -13.09 -10.03
CA THR A 148 -20.62 -14.25 -10.72
C THR A 148 -21.96 -14.48 -10.06
N GLY A 149 -23.01 -13.94 -10.66
CA GLY A 149 -24.35 -13.96 -10.09
C GLY A 149 -25.35 -13.38 -11.07
N ASP A 150 -26.62 -13.68 -10.82
CA ASP A 150 -27.71 -13.19 -11.64
C ASP A 150 -27.88 -11.69 -11.42
N VAL A 151 -28.02 -10.94 -12.52
CA VAL A 151 -28.21 -9.49 -12.49
C VAL A 151 -29.70 -9.18 -12.59
N TYR A 152 -30.22 -8.43 -11.62
CA TYR A 152 -31.61 -7.99 -11.57
C TYR A 152 -31.67 -6.48 -11.71
N GLU A 153 -32.65 -6.00 -12.48
CA GLU A 153 -32.98 -4.58 -12.53
C GLU A 153 -33.71 -4.19 -11.25
N LEU A 154 -33.26 -3.13 -10.59
CA LEU A 154 -33.90 -2.54 -9.42
C LEU A 154 -34.60 -1.25 -9.81
N ASP A 155 -35.82 -1.07 -9.32
CA ASP A 155 -36.54 0.19 -9.48
C ASP A 155 -36.20 1.14 -8.33
N ILE A 156 -36.47 2.44 -8.52
CA ILE A 156 -36.12 3.46 -7.53
C ILE A 156 -36.86 3.26 -6.20
N GLU A 157 -38.08 2.71 -6.27
CA GLU A 157 -38.91 2.36 -5.11
C GLU A 157 -38.27 1.25 -4.27
N ASP A 158 -37.59 0.28 -4.90
CA ASP A 158 -36.87 -0.78 -4.20
C ASP A 158 -35.64 -0.23 -3.49
N VAL A 159 -34.90 0.65 -4.15
CA VAL A 159 -33.71 1.29 -3.58
C VAL A 159 -34.11 2.08 -2.33
N GLU A 160 -35.21 2.82 -2.39
CA GLU A 160 -35.75 3.49 -1.21
C GLU A 160 -36.16 2.52 -0.11
N ALA A 161 -36.82 1.41 -0.44
CA ALA A 161 -37.23 0.41 0.52
C ALA A 161 -36.03 -0.24 1.23
N ILE A 162 -34.95 -0.52 0.49
CA ILE A 162 -33.70 -1.10 1.01
C ILE A 162 -33.00 -0.12 1.95
N VAL A 163 -32.89 1.15 1.54
CA VAL A 163 -32.22 2.19 2.35
C VAL A 163 -33.02 2.54 3.60
N LYS A 164 -34.36 2.57 3.51
CA LYS A 164 -35.24 2.81 4.66
C LYS A 164 -35.23 1.63 5.64
N SER A 165 -35.08 0.41 5.13
CA SER A 165 -35.06 -0.81 5.95
C SER A 165 -33.66 -1.13 6.46
N LYS A 166 -33.20 -0.41 7.50
CA LYS A 166 -31.90 -0.64 8.16
C LYS A 166 -31.66 -2.10 8.61
N GLU A 167 -32.71 -2.89 8.76
CA GLU A 167 -32.64 -4.30 9.16
C GLU A 167 -32.14 -5.23 8.04
N HIS A 168 -32.20 -4.80 6.78
CA HIS A 168 -31.89 -5.65 5.63
C HIS A 168 -30.50 -5.39 5.04
N VAL A 169 -29.85 -4.26 5.39
CA VAL A 169 -28.46 -3.97 5.00
C VAL A 169 -27.52 -4.65 5.99
N ARG A 170 -26.89 -5.75 5.58
CA ARG A 170 -25.97 -6.53 6.42
C ARG A 170 -24.52 -6.18 6.11
N GLY A 171 -23.98 -5.19 6.80
CA GLY A 171 -22.55 -4.85 6.75
C GLY A 171 -22.29 -3.43 6.26
N LYS A 172 -21.03 -3.16 5.90
CA LYS A 172 -20.60 -1.85 5.40
C LYS A 172 -20.80 -1.77 3.89
N ALA A 173 -21.32 -0.66 3.40
CA ALA A 173 -21.38 -0.36 1.98
C ALA A 173 -19.99 -0.05 1.43
N TRP A 174 -19.73 -0.43 0.19
CA TRP A 174 -18.45 -0.27 -0.50
C TRP A 174 -18.63 0.66 -1.69
N LEU A 175 -17.89 1.76 -1.76
CA LEU A 175 -17.80 2.58 -2.98
C LEU A 175 -16.64 2.06 -3.83
N THR A 176 -16.93 1.65 -5.06
CA THR A 176 -15.93 1.22 -6.03
C THR A 176 -15.77 2.31 -7.07
N ASP A 177 -14.61 2.96 -7.06
CA ASP A 177 -14.25 3.95 -8.07
C ASP A 177 -13.46 3.26 -9.19
N THR A 178 -13.95 3.39 -10.43
CA THR A 178 -13.40 2.68 -11.58
C THR A 178 -12.47 3.59 -12.38
N TYR A 179 -11.17 3.30 -12.39
CA TYR A 179 -10.17 4.00 -13.22
C TYR A 179 -10.29 3.59 -14.69
N ALA A 180 -11.25 4.17 -15.42
CA ALA A 180 -11.32 4.37 -16.88
C ALA A 180 -12.79 4.50 -17.31
N ASN A 181 -13.25 5.69 -17.72
CA ASN A 181 -14.50 5.99 -18.46
C ASN A 181 -15.75 5.14 -18.13
N THR A 182 -15.85 4.59 -16.93
CA THR A 182 -16.92 3.73 -16.44
C THR A 182 -17.43 4.33 -15.16
N SER A 183 -18.75 4.30 -14.98
CA SER A 183 -19.39 4.93 -13.83
C SER A 183 -19.03 4.18 -12.56
N SER A 184 -18.57 4.92 -11.55
CA SER A 184 -18.34 4.42 -10.20
C SER A 184 -19.65 3.82 -9.66
N PHE A 185 -19.54 2.75 -8.86
CA PHE A 185 -20.71 2.05 -8.32
C PHE A 185 -20.53 1.70 -6.85
N ILE A 186 -21.64 1.49 -6.15
CA ILE A 186 -21.67 1.15 -4.72
C ILE A 186 -22.18 -0.27 -4.56
N THR A 187 -21.47 -1.10 -3.78
CA THR A 187 -21.90 -2.44 -3.40
C THR A 187 -22.44 -2.40 -1.97
N ILE A 188 -23.71 -2.77 -1.79
CA ILE A 188 -24.36 -2.82 -0.49
C ILE A 188 -24.71 -4.29 -0.19
N PRO A 189 -24.13 -4.91 0.84
CA PRO A 189 -24.52 -6.25 1.23
C PRO A 189 -25.92 -6.25 1.86
N ILE A 190 -26.78 -7.13 1.37
CA ILE A 190 -28.18 -7.28 1.77
C ILE A 190 -28.43 -8.66 2.41
N SER A 191 -29.50 -8.78 3.19
CA SER A 191 -29.89 -10.05 3.82
C SER A 191 -30.45 -11.06 2.83
N ASP A 192 -30.31 -12.35 3.11
CA ASP A 192 -30.84 -13.44 2.28
C ASP A 192 -32.36 -13.36 2.07
N GLU A 193 -33.09 -12.85 3.06
CA GLU A 193 -34.53 -12.61 2.96
C GLU A 193 -34.86 -11.56 1.90
N LEU A 194 -34.10 -10.45 1.87
CA LEU A 194 -34.26 -9.43 0.85
C LEU A 194 -33.86 -9.97 -0.53
N THR A 195 -32.78 -10.74 -0.61
CA THR A 195 -32.34 -11.41 -1.84
C THR A 195 -33.45 -12.30 -2.42
N ARG A 196 -34.10 -13.15 -1.60
CA ARG A 196 -35.20 -13.99 -2.06
C ARG A 196 -36.39 -13.18 -2.58
N ARG A 197 -36.75 -12.08 -1.90
CA ARG A 197 -37.84 -11.20 -2.34
C ARG A 197 -37.53 -10.57 -3.69
N LEU A 198 -36.31 -10.05 -3.87
CA LEU A 198 -35.87 -9.43 -5.12
C LEU A 198 -35.85 -10.45 -6.27
N ILE A 199 -35.37 -11.67 -6.04
CA ILE A 199 -35.34 -12.75 -7.05
C ILE A 199 -36.75 -13.13 -7.51
N ILE A 200 -37.71 -13.22 -6.59
CA ILE A 200 -39.10 -13.65 -6.89
C ILE A 200 -39.87 -12.57 -7.67
N GLN A 201 -39.62 -11.29 -7.38
CA GLN A 201 -40.41 -10.19 -7.91
C GLN A 201 -39.86 -9.60 -9.22
N ARG A 202 -38.62 -9.93 -9.62
CA ARG A 202 -37.92 -9.19 -10.68
C ARG A 202 -37.55 -10.06 -11.88
N ARG A 203 -37.46 -9.39 -13.03
CA ARG A 203 -37.01 -9.97 -14.28
C ARG A 203 -35.48 -10.03 -14.29
N ARG A 204 -34.93 -11.20 -14.56
CA ARG A 204 -33.50 -11.42 -14.73
C ARG A 204 -33.01 -10.77 -16.03
N LEU A 205 -31.92 -10.02 -15.97
CA LEU A 205 -31.37 -9.28 -17.12
C LEU A 205 -30.34 -10.11 -17.92
N MET A 206 -29.66 -11.08 -17.30
CA MET A 206 -28.76 -12.08 -17.92
C MET A 206 -28.62 -13.32 -17.04
#